data_AF-A0A9E1PWJ0-F1
#
_entry.id   AF-A0A9E1PWJ0-F1
#
_cell.length_a   1.000
_cell.length_b   1.000
_cell.length_c   1.000
_cell.angle_alpha   90.00
_cell.angle_beta   90.00
_cell.angle_gamma   90.00
#
_symmetry.space_group_name_H-M   'P 1'
#
loop_
_entity.id
_entity.type
_entity.pdbx_description
1 polymer ?
#
loop_
_entity_poly.entity_id
_entity_poly.type
_entity_poly.pdbx_seq_one_letter_code
_entity_poly.pdbx_strand_id
1 'polypeptide(L)'
;MKKIVISFDGTCNEPEDAEQERGFFGLGSLEDDSITNVLKLHLMLGGDLKGSSAFEDQLCFYFSGVGTYGSKIQRAFNAGLALQRLDADHIMLAATRALRAVYEHGDEVFVFGFSRGSALARQFASLLQTDFPHDTPRIKFLGVFDTVASIGIPNLNDKDKPVSDVVFED
;
A
#
# COMPACT_ATOMS: atom_id res chain seq x y z
N MET A 1 15.44 8.02 19.02
CA MET A 1 14.96 6.78 18.41
C MET A 1 13.46 6.89 18.31
N LYS A 2 12.97 7.08 17.09
CA LYS A 2 11.54 7.20 16.79
C LYS A 2 11.05 5.97 16.04
N LYS A 3 9.73 5.78 16.05
CA LYS A 3 9.04 4.73 15.30
C LYS A 3 8.49 5.31 14.01
N ILE A 4 8.71 4.64 12.90
CA ILE A 4 8.25 5.08 11.58
C ILE A 4 7.33 3.99 11.04
N VAL A 5 6.04 4.30 10.92
CA VAL A 5 5.00 3.39 10.41
C VAL A 5 4.71 3.76 8.96
N ILE A 6 4.84 2.80 8.06
CA ILE A 6 4.56 2.94 6.63
C ILE A 6 3.46 1.95 6.26
N SER A 7 2.35 2.46 5.72
CA SER A 7 1.15 1.67 5.40
C SER A 7 0.83 1.77 3.92
N PHE A 8 0.85 0.63 3.22
CA PHE A 8 0.50 0.51 1.80
C PHE A 8 -0.88 -0.14 1.64
N ASP A 9 -1.88 0.62 1.23
CA ASP A 9 -3.23 0.05 1.10
C ASP A 9 -3.47 -0.67 -0.24
N GLY A 10 -4.52 -1.49 -0.29
CA GLY A 10 -5.00 -2.16 -1.50
C GLY A 10 -5.74 -1.20 -2.44
N THR A 11 -5.86 -1.59 -3.71
CA THR A 11 -6.50 -0.80 -4.79
C THR A 11 -7.97 -0.48 -4.58
N CYS A 12 -8.38 0.65 -5.17
CA CYS A 12 -9.75 1.16 -5.19
C CYS A 12 -10.29 1.55 -3.81
N ASN A 13 -9.44 1.70 -2.80
CA ASN A 13 -9.83 2.20 -1.50
C ASN A 13 -9.30 3.63 -1.33
N GLU A 14 -10.11 4.62 -1.73
CA GLU A 14 -9.91 5.99 -1.24
C GLU A 14 -10.66 6.14 0.08
N PRO A 15 -9.96 6.49 1.18
CA PRO A 15 -10.60 6.76 2.47
C PRO A 15 -11.67 7.87 2.39
N GLU A 16 -11.50 8.79 1.44
CA GLU A 16 -12.37 9.96 1.23
C GLU A 16 -13.66 9.62 0.48
N ASP A 17 -13.67 8.52 -0.30
CA ASP A 17 -14.82 8.04 -1.10
C ASP A 17 -15.72 7.04 -0.35
N ALA A 18 -15.47 6.87 0.95
CA ALA A 18 -16.15 5.95 1.87
C ALA A 18 -17.65 6.29 2.05
N GLU A 19 -18.50 5.97 1.08
CA GLU A 19 -19.96 6.15 1.16
C GLU A 19 -20.66 4.92 1.77
N GLN A 20 -21.58 5.17 2.71
CA GLN A 20 -22.45 4.15 3.30
C GLN A 20 -23.71 3.98 2.43
N GLU A 21 -23.65 3.20 1.35
CA GLU A 21 -24.84 2.95 0.53
C GLU A 21 -25.74 1.87 1.15
N ARG A 22 -27.02 2.21 1.36
CA ARG A 22 -28.08 1.21 1.52
C ARG A 22 -28.44 0.69 0.13
N GLY A 23 -28.34 -0.62 -0.09
CA GLY A 23 -28.68 -1.24 -1.38
C GLY A 23 -30.05 -0.82 -1.93
N PHE A 24 -30.22 -0.97 -3.25
CA PHE A 24 -31.24 -0.42 -4.16
C PHE A 24 -32.73 -0.48 -3.74
N PHE A 25 -33.10 -1.09 -2.61
CA PHE A 25 -34.45 -1.07 -2.05
C PHE A 25 -34.51 -1.14 -0.51
N GLY A 26 -33.41 -0.83 0.20
CA GLY A 26 -33.33 -0.97 1.65
C GLY A 26 -33.28 -2.42 2.16
N LEU A 27 -33.17 -3.40 1.26
CA LEU A 27 -32.92 -4.82 1.56
C LEU A 27 -31.52 -5.21 1.05
N GLY A 28 -30.54 -4.99 1.91
CA GLY A 28 -29.17 -5.46 1.76
C GLY A 28 -28.49 -5.33 3.12
N SER A 29 -27.62 -6.28 3.48
CA SER A 29 -26.69 -6.07 4.59
C SER A 29 -25.92 -4.79 4.33
N LEU A 30 -25.56 -4.06 5.40
CA LEU A 30 -24.54 -3.00 5.31
C LEU A 30 -23.29 -3.66 4.72
N GLU A 31 -23.04 -3.47 3.43
CA GLU A 31 -21.73 -3.79 2.86
C GLU A 31 -20.79 -2.71 3.36
N ASP A 32 -19.86 -3.12 4.23
CA ASP A 32 -18.78 -2.29 4.76
C ASP A 32 -17.80 -1.98 3.62
N ASP A 33 -18.19 -1.09 2.70
CA ASP A 33 -17.39 -0.77 1.51
C ASP A 33 -16.34 0.31 1.78
N SER A 34 -16.13 0.69 3.04
CA SER A 34 -15.73 2.08 3.30
C SER A 34 -14.35 2.29 3.92
N ILE A 35 -13.70 1.30 4.54
CA ILE A 35 -12.33 1.46 5.07
C ILE A 35 -11.58 0.13 5.20
N THR A 36 -10.36 0.05 4.66
CA THR A 36 -9.53 -1.17 4.69
C THR A 36 -8.99 -1.47 6.07
N ASN A 37 -8.58 -2.73 6.29
CA ASN A 37 -7.90 -3.12 7.52
C ASN A 37 -6.55 -2.41 7.69
N VAL A 38 -5.89 -2.02 6.60
CA VAL A 38 -4.65 -1.23 6.65
C VAL A 38 -4.93 0.19 7.13
N LEU A 39 -5.97 0.84 6.60
CA LEU A 39 -6.37 2.16 7.09
C LEU A 39 -6.83 2.10 8.55
N LYS A 40 -7.66 1.12 8.93
CA LYS A 40 -8.07 0.91 10.34
C LYS A 40 -6.85 0.76 11.24
N LEU A 41 -5.89 -0.08 10.86
CA LEU A 41 -4.65 -0.28 11.61
C LEU A 41 -3.82 1.00 11.69
N HIS A 42 -3.69 1.74 10.58
CA HIS A 42 -2.96 3.00 10.51
C HIS A 42 -3.52 4.02 11.52
N LEU A 43 -4.84 4.18 11.55
CA LEU A 43 -5.54 5.06 12.49
C LEU A 43 -5.38 4.57 13.94
N MET A 44 -5.47 3.26 14.19
CA MET A 44 -5.25 2.68 15.53
C MET A 44 -3.82 2.85 16.03
N LEU A 45 -2.85 2.86 15.12
CA LEU A 45 -1.46 3.19 15.42
C LEU A 45 -1.26 4.70 15.64
N GLY A 46 -2.31 5.52 15.59
CA GLY A 46 -2.24 6.96 15.86
C GLY A 46 -1.86 7.80 14.65
N GLY A 47 -1.81 7.22 13.45
CA GLY A 47 -1.59 7.97 12.22
C GLY A 47 -2.84 8.70 11.75
N ASP A 48 -2.65 9.76 10.97
CA ASP A 48 -3.70 10.40 10.19
C ASP A 48 -3.39 10.38 8.68
N LEU A 49 -4.35 10.82 7.87
CA LEU A 49 -4.17 10.88 6.42
C LEU A 49 -3.27 12.04 5.95
N LYS A 50 -2.85 12.93 6.86
CA LYS A 50 -2.01 14.10 6.56
C LYS A 50 -0.54 13.84 6.86
N GLY A 51 -0.18 12.63 7.28
CA GLY A 51 1.19 12.25 7.64
C GLY A 51 1.61 12.69 9.04
N SER A 52 0.65 12.97 9.92
CA SER A 52 0.88 13.29 11.33
C SER A 52 0.61 12.06 12.20
N SER A 53 1.13 12.10 13.43
CA SER A 53 0.97 11.05 14.43
C SER A 53 0.46 11.66 15.74
N ALA A 54 -0.41 10.93 16.43
CA ALA A 54 -0.88 11.26 17.76
C ALA A 54 0.20 11.09 18.85
N PHE A 55 1.33 10.45 18.52
CA PHE A 55 2.45 10.21 19.43
C PHE A 55 3.69 11.01 18.99
N GLU A 56 4.34 11.68 19.94
CA GLU A 56 5.50 12.56 19.69
C GLU A 56 6.71 11.81 19.09
N ASP A 57 6.98 10.59 19.54
CA ASP A 57 8.12 9.76 19.07
C ASP A 57 7.75 8.80 17.93
N GLN A 58 6.68 9.08 17.19
CA GLN A 58 6.23 8.25 16.07
C GLN A 58 5.83 9.09 14.86
N LEU A 59 6.12 8.58 13.67
CA LEU A 59 5.66 9.13 12.40
C LEU A 59 4.87 8.06 11.65
N CYS A 60 3.78 8.45 11.02
CA CYS A 60 2.88 7.56 10.31
C CYS A 60 2.67 8.07 8.88
N PHE A 61 2.94 7.21 7.90
CA PHE A 61 2.72 7.48 6.48
C PHE A 61 1.74 6.47 5.90
N TYR A 62 0.68 7.00 5.27
CA TYR A 62 -0.33 6.21 4.59
C TYR A 62 -0.25 6.46 3.09
N PHE A 63 -0.20 5.38 2.32
CA PHE A 63 -0.21 5.40 0.87
C PHE A 63 -1.44 4.64 0.38
N SER A 64 -2.38 5.37 -0.22
CA SER A 64 -3.55 4.78 -0.88
C SER A 64 -3.10 3.86 -2.02
N GLY A 65 -3.79 2.73 -2.21
CA GLY A 65 -3.42 1.76 -3.23
C GLY A 65 -3.65 2.27 -4.67
N VAL A 66 -3.06 1.59 -5.66
CA VAL A 66 -3.15 1.97 -7.09
C VAL A 66 -4.61 2.11 -7.57
N GLY A 67 -4.89 3.04 -8.50
CA GLY A 67 -6.22 3.25 -9.09
C GLY A 67 -7.21 4.06 -8.23
N THR A 68 -6.74 4.80 -7.23
CA THR A 68 -7.56 5.68 -6.39
C THR A 68 -7.79 7.07 -7.00
N TYR A 69 -6.82 7.62 -7.74
CA TYR A 69 -6.94 8.96 -8.32
C TYR A 69 -7.88 9.01 -9.56
N GLY A 70 -8.99 9.74 -9.44
CA GLY A 70 -9.89 10.10 -10.55
C GLY A 70 -11.38 9.84 -10.27
N SER A 71 -12.27 10.40 -11.10
CA SER A 71 -13.73 10.17 -10.96
C SER A 71 -14.10 8.68 -11.03
N LYS A 72 -15.24 8.26 -10.44
CA LYS A 72 -15.73 6.85 -10.45
C LYS A 72 -15.68 6.18 -11.85
N ILE A 73 -15.88 6.95 -12.91
CA ILE A 73 -15.79 6.51 -14.33
C ILE A 73 -14.33 6.35 -14.78
N GLN A 74 -13.45 7.27 -14.36
CA GLN A 74 -12.00 7.20 -14.61
C GLN A 74 -11.38 5.98 -13.92
N ARG A 75 -11.81 5.67 -12.68
CA ARG A 75 -11.38 4.49 -11.92
C ARG A 75 -11.70 3.17 -12.63
N ALA A 76 -12.88 3.07 -13.25
CA ALA A 76 -13.27 1.91 -14.05
C ALA A 76 -12.44 1.77 -15.35
N PHE A 77 -12.03 2.89 -15.94
CA PHE A 77 -11.20 2.91 -17.16
C PHE A 77 -9.70 2.71 -16.87
N ASN A 78 -9.23 3.12 -15.70
CA ASN A 78 -7.84 3.00 -15.23
C ASN A 78 -7.49 1.58 -14.73
N ALA A 79 -8.44 0.64 -14.74
CA ALA A 79 -8.20 -0.79 -14.49
C ALA A 79 -7.37 -1.50 -15.59
N GLY A 80 -6.82 -0.75 -16.55
CA GLY A 80 -5.84 -1.22 -17.51
C GLY A 80 -4.43 -1.37 -16.90
N LEU A 81 -3.80 -2.51 -17.17
CA LEU A 81 -2.49 -2.94 -16.67
C LEU A 81 -1.33 -1.92 -16.83
N ALA A 82 -1.41 -1.02 -17.81
CA ALA A 82 -0.37 -0.03 -18.07
C ALA A 82 -0.40 1.17 -17.11
N LEU A 83 -1.60 1.64 -16.72
CA LEU A 83 -1.75 2.72 -15.73
C LEU A 83 -1.44 2.23 -14.31
N GLN A 84 -1.72 0.96 -14.04
CA GLN A 84 -1.46 0.31 -12.75
C GLN A 84 0.02 0.25 -12.37
N ARG A 85 0.92 0.08 -13.35
CA ARG A 85 2.38 0.12 -13.13
C ARG A 85 2.88 1.52 -12.80
N LEU A 86 2.37 2.54 -13.49
CA LEU A 86 2.73 3.94 -13.23
C LEU A 86 2.34 4.35 -11.80
N ASP A 87 1.14 4.01 -11.36
CA ASP A 87 0.68 4.31 -10.00
C ASP A 87 1.54 3.61 -8.93
N ALA A 88 1.93 2.36 -9.15
CA ALA A 88 2.78 1.60 -8.24
C ALA A 88 4.18 2.24 -8.08
N ASP A 89 4.80 2.65 -9.19
CA ASP A 89 6.11 3.32 -9.19
C ASP A 89 6.03 4.67 -8.46
N HIS A 90 4.95 5.41 -8.66
CA HIS A 90 4.71 6.68 -7.95
C HIS A 90 4.57 6.47 -6.44
N ILE A 91 3.80 5.47 -6.00
CA ILE A 91 3.64 5.14 -4.58
C ILE A 91 4.98 4.72 -3.97
N MET A 92 5.73 3.85 -4.65
CA MET A 92 7.04 3.40 -4.20
C MET A 92 8.01 4.57 -4.01
N LEU A 93 8.09 5.46 -5.00
CA LEU A 93 8.95 6.64 -4.96
C LEU A 93 8.54 7.61 -3.83
N ALA A 94 7.25 7.79 -3.61
CA ALA A 94 6.73 8.63 -2.54
C ALA A 94 7.08 8.05 -1.15
N ALA A 95 6.92 6.75 -0.96
CA ALA A 95 7.27 6.06 0.28
C ALA A 95 8.77 6.13 0.59
N THR A 96 9.63 5.88 -0.40
CA THR A 96 11.08 5.99 -0.24
C THR A 96 11.50 7.41 0.10
N ARG A 97 10.91 8.42 -0.55
CA ARG A 97 11.19 9.84 -0.24
C ARG A 97 10.73 10.21 1.17
N ALA A 98 9.55 9.78 1.59
CA ALA A 98 9.02 10.04 2.92
C ALA A 98 9.94 9.44 4.00
N LEU A 99 10.34 8.17 3.85
CA LEU A 99 11.26 7.54 4.78
C LEU A 99 12.61 8.25 4.80
N ARG A 100 13.20 8.53 3.63
CA ARG A 100 14.51 9.20 3.53
C ARG A 100 14.52 10.59 4.15
N ALA A 101 13.40 11.31 4.09
CA ALA A 101 13.29 12.66 4.65
C ALA A 101 13.32 12.68 6.19
N VAL A 102 12.94 11.58 6.85
CA VAL A 102 12.75 11.56 8.31
C VAL A 102 13.62 10.53 9.04
N TYR A 103 14.10 9.49 8.36
CA TYR A 103 14.87 8.41 8.99
C TYR A 103 16.19 8.93 9.54
N GLU A 104 16.48 8.57 10.79
CA GLU A 104 17.76 8.76 11.44
C GLU A 104 18.29 7.41 11.94
N HIS A 105 19.61 7.31 12.08
CA HIS A 105 20.26 6.09 12.52
C HIS A 105 19.68 5.57 13.83
N GLY A 106 19.28 4.30 13.83
CA GLY A 106 18.70 3.61 14.99
C GLY A 106 17.19 3.71 15.11
N ASP A 107 16.50 4.41 14.21
CA ASP A 107 15.04 4.43 14.17
C ASP A 107 14.45 3.06 13.78
N GLU A 108 13.21 2.85 14.22
CA GLU A 108 12.50 1.59 14.03
C GLU A 108 11.44 1.73 12.94
N VAL A 109 11.57 0.94 11.86
CA VAL A 109 10.61 0.98 10.75
C VAL A 109 9.61 -0.17 10.84
N PHE A 110 8.32 0.14 10.74
CA PHE A 110 7.22 -0.80 10.71
C PHE A 110 6.49 -0.64 9.38
N VAL A 111 6.34 -1.73 8.63
CA VAL A 111 5.74 -1.69 7.29
C VAL A 111 4.51 -2.59 7.28
N PHE A 112 3.41 -2.08 6.75
CA PHE A 112 2.16 -2.82 6.60
C PHE A 112 1.66 -2.75 5.16
N GLY A 113 1.03 -3.82 4.69
CA GLY A 113 0.38 -3.82 3.39
C GLY A 113 -0.78 -4.80 3.29
N PHE A 114 -1.74 -4.52 2.39
CA PHE A 114 -2.85 -5.42 2.06
C PHE A 114 -2.99 -5.61 0.55
N SER A 115 -3.31 -6.82 0.10
CA SER A 115 -3.52 -7.15 -1.32
C SER A 115 -2.33 -6.73 -2.19
N ARG A 116 -2.52 -5.80 -3.13
CA ARG A 116 -1.43 -5.21 -3.94
C ARG A 116 -0.49 -4.32 -3.11
N GLY A 117 -1.00 -3.65 -2.08
CA GLY A 117 -0.20 -2.93 -1.11
C GLY A 117 0.80 -3.84 -0.37
N SER A 118 0.47 -5.13 -0.18
CA SER A 118 1.42 -6.11 0.36
C SER A 118 2.59 -6.38 -0.60
N ALA A 119 2.35 -6.39 -1.91
CA ALA A 119 3.42 -6.53 -2.89
C ALA A 119 4.34 -5.30 -2.86
N LEU A 120 3.77 -4.09 -2.77
CA LEU A 120 4.52 -2.85 -2.59
C LEU A 120 5.31 -2.85 -1.26
N ALA A 121 4.71 -3.26 -0.15
CA ALA A 121 5.39 -3.35 1.14
C ALA A 121 6.63 -4.26 1.08
N ARG A 122 6.54 -5.38 0.38
CA ARG A 122 7.66 -6.32 0.17
C ARG A 122 8.73 -5.74 -0.75
N GLN A 123 8.33 -5.11 -1.85
CA GLN A 123 9.25 -4.46 -2.78
C GLN A 123 9.98 -3.30 -2.08
N PHE A 124 9.26 -2.48 -1.33
CA PHE A 124 9.81 -1.39 -0.53
C PHE A 124 10.88 -1.91 0.45
N ALA A 125 10.55 -2.97 1.19
CA ALA A 125 11.50 -3.61 2.11
C ALA A 125 12.77 -4.11 1.40
N SER A 126 12.63 -4.67 0.19
CA SER A 126 13.77 -5.13 -0.61
C SER A 126 14.65 -3.97 -1.09
N LEU A 127 14.04 -2.86 -1.49
CA LEU A 127 14.75 -1.69 -2.03
C LEU A 127 15.54 -0.91 -0.98
N LEU A 128 15.21 -1.05 0.31
CA LEU A 128 15.92 -0.32 1.38
C LEU A 128 17.45 -0.54 1.37
N GLN A 129 17.92 -1.73 0.99
CA GLN A 129 19.36 -2.00 0.91
C GLN A 129 20.05 -1.15 -0.15
N THR A 130 19.38 -0.97 -1.29
CA THR A 130 19.88 -0.15 -2.40
C THR A 130 19.70 1.34 -2.12
N ASP A 131 18.57 1.73 -1.53
CA ASP A 131 18.21 3.12 -1.26
C ASP A 131 18.94 3.74 -0.07
N PHE A 132 19.46 2.91 0.85
CA PHE A 132 20.17 3.32 2.06
C PHE A 132 21.47 2.50 2.22
N PRO A 133 22.47 2.71 1.35
CA PRO A 133 23.65 1.85 1.27
C PRO A 133 24.61 1.99 2.45
N HIS A 134 24.53 3.09 3.20
CA HIS A 134 25.44 3.37 4.33
C HIS A 134 24.79 3.17 5.70
N ASP A 135 23.46 3.15 5.76
CA ASP A 135 22.70 2.99 7.01
C ASP A 135 21.30 2.45 6.69
N THR A 136 21.23 1.16 6.38
CA THR A 136 19.97 0.53 5.94
C THR A 136 18.97 0.49 7.11
N PRO A 137 17.78 1.11 6.95
CA PRO A 137 16.75 1.08 7.97
C PRO A 137 16.34 -0.35 8.30
N ARG A 138 16.38 -0.70 9.59
CA ARG A 138 15.92 -2.02 10.03
C ARG A 138 14.41 -2.03 10.14
N ILE A 139 13.76 -2.83 9.30
CA ILE A 139 12.34 -3.15 9.46
C ILE A 139 12.18 -4.03 10.70
N LYS A 140 11.51 -3.50 11.72
CA LYS A 140 11.17 -4.21 12.96
C LYS A 140 9.97 -5.13 12.79
N PHE A 141 9.03 -4.76 11.92
CA PHE A 141 7.88 -5.58 11.59
C PHE A 141 7.44 -5.35 10.15
N LEU A 142 7.18 -6.44 9.43
CA LEU A 142 6.57 -6.42 8.10
C LEU A 142 5.24 -7.19 8.16
N GLY A 143 4.14 -6.47 8.26
CA GLY A 143 2.78 -7.01 8.33
C GLY A 143 2.10 -6.99 6.98
N VAL A 144 2.12 -8.11 6.26
CA VAL A 144 1.46 -8.24 4.96
C VAL A 144 0.22 -9.11 5.04
N PHE A 145 -0.84 -8.67 4.39
CA PHE A 145 -2.13 -9.34 4.36
C PHE A 145 -2.51 -9.70 2.91
N ASP A 146 -2.82 -10.97 2.66
CA ASP A 146 -3.37 -11.49 1.40
C ASP A 146 -2.64 -10.98 0.13
N THR A 147 -1.33 -11.24 0.02
CA THR A 147 -0.53 -10.64 -1.07
C THR A 147 -0.96 -11.15 -2.43
N VAL A 148 -1.30 -10.24 -3.35
CA VAL A 148 -1.57 -10.57 -4.76
C VAL A 148 -0.50 -9.95 -5.65
N ALA A 149 -0.02 -10.72 -6.63
CA ALA A 149 0.95 -10.24 -7.60
C ALA A 149 0.31 -9.21 -8.55
N SER A 150 1.00 -8.11 -8.80
CA SER A 150 0.63 -7.12 -9.82
C SER A 150 1.62 -7.21 -10.98
N ILE A 151 1.59 -8.31 -11.74
CA ILE A 151 2.41 -8.45 -12.96
C ILE A 151 1.55 -8.91 -14.14
N GLY A 152 1.44 -8.01 -15.13
CA GLY A 152 1.44 -8.36 -16.55
C GLY A 152 0.12 -8.82 -17.16
N ILE A 153 -0.02 -8.58 -18.47
CA ILE A 153 -1.03 -9.24 -19.31
C ILE A 153 -0.89 -10.75 -19.08
N PRO A 154 -1.98 -11.49 -18.80
CA PRO A 154 -1.89 -12.92 -18.57
C PRO A 154 -1.25 -13.56 -19.81
N ASN A 155 -0.08 -14.16 -19.63
CA ASN A 155 0.49 -15.01 -20.65
C ASN A 155 -0.37 -16.29 -20.67
N LEU A 156 -1.34 -16.36 -21.59
CA LEU A 156 -2.30 -17.46 -21.71
C LEU A 156 -1.67 -18.77 -22.24
N ASN A 157 -0.35 -18.87 -22.24
CA ASN A 157 0.36 -20.02 -22.74
C ASN A 157 0.61 -21.02 -21.61
N ASP A 158 -0.02 -22.19 -21.67
CA ASP A 158 -0.01 -23.23 -20.62
C ASP A 158 1.38 -23.81 -20.28
N LYS A 159 2.43 -23.40 -21.01
CA LYS A 159 3.81 -23.91 -20.85
C LYS A 159 4.72 -23.05 -19.97
N ASP A 160 4.30 -21.83 -19.62
CA ASP A 160 5.12 -20.85 -18.89
C ASP A 160 4.53 -20.51 -17.50
N LYS A 161 3.66 -21.37 -16.96
CA LYS A 161 3.09 -21.14 -15.63
C LYS A 161 4.19 -21.17 -14.57
N PRO A 162 4.40 -20.08 -13.82
CA PRO A 162 5.37 -20.06 -12.73
C PRO A 162 4.96 -21.07 -11.66
N VAL A 163 5.96 -21.68 -11.01
CA VAL A 163 5.76 -22.66 -9.93
C VAL A 163 5.15 -21.99 -8.68
N SER A 164 5.17 -20.66 -8.61
CA SER A 164 4.56 -19.84 -7.57
C SER A 164 3.56 -18.84 -8.13
N ASP A 165 2.47 -18.61 -7.40
CA ASP A 165 1.44 -17.60 -7.69
C ASP A 165 1.93 -16.15 -7.63
N VAL A 166 3.19 -15.94 -7.25
CA VAL A 166 3.85 -14.63 -7.21
C VAL A 166 5.16 -14.72 -7.97
N VAL A 167 5.26 -13.92 -9.03
CA VAL A 167 6.49 -13.69 -9.78
C VAL A 167 6.95 -12.27 -9.47
N PHE A 168 8.25 -12.09 -9.25
CA PHE A 168 8.89 -10.77 -9.24
C PHE A 168 9.88 -10.80 -10.42
N GLU A 169 9.82 -9.82 -11.32
CA GLU A 169 10.84 -9.65 -12.37
C GLU A 169 12.00 -8.82 -11.80
N ASP A 170 13.23 -9.19 -12.17
CA ASP A 170 14.50 -8.58 -11.74
C ASP A 170 14.69 -7.13 -12.24
#